data_AF-A0A960ZP05-F1
#
_entry.id   AF-A0A960ZP05-F1
#
_cell.length_a   1.000
_cell.length_b   1.000
_cell.length_c   1.000
_cell.angle_alpha   90.00
_cell.angle_beta   90.00
_cell.angle_gamma   90.00
#
_symmetry.space_group_name_H-M   'P 1'
#
loop_
_entity.id
_entity.type
_entity.pdbx_description
1 polymer ?
#
loop_
_entity_poly.entity_id
_entity_poly.type
_entity_poly.pdbx_seq_one_letter_code
_entity_poly.pdbx_strand_id
1 'polypeptide(L)'
;MNLSSLPPYAFGAILIGGLVAFALFRERRRGEALRNWIAAWPGARLHWPVTSETQPPQSLETLALEALGRGPLGWGSAVEIPAAGVSLWMLECRTTRPGRKSADWITLVVEFRSGDERSGWVRKRLDLREGTISVAKIENEMAEAGIARGLNRLPSSEEP
;
A
#
# COMPACT_ATOMS: atom_id res chain seq x y z
N MET A 1 -27.10 -18.26 -29.76
CA MET A 1 -27.45 -16.83 -29.85
C MET A 1 -26.45 -16.17 -30.79
N ASN A 2 -26.91 -15.63 -31.93
CA ASN A 2 -26.07 -14.95 -32.91
C ASN A 2 -25.63 -13.59 -32.34
N LEU A 3 -24.33 -13.37 -32.16
CA LEU A 3 -23.76 -12.11 -31.67
C LEU A 3 -23.94 -10.93 -32.64
N SER A 4 -24.34 -11.20 -33.89
CA SER A 4 -24.48 -10.22 -34.97
C SER A 4 -25.75 -9.34 -34.91
N SER A 5 -26.69 -9.61 -34.00
CA SER A 5 -27.94 -8.82 -33.87
C SER A 5 -27.91 -7.77 -32.75
N LEU A 6 -26.77 -7.58 -32.08
CA LEU A 6 -26.65 -6.61 -31.01
C LEU A 6 -26.44 -5.20 -31.58
N PRO A 7 -27.19 -4.19 -31.12
CA PRO A 7 -26.97 -2.82 -31.52
C PRO A 7 -25.55 -2.38 -31.10
N PRO A 8 -24.87 -1.51 -31.88
CA PRO A 8 -23.46 -1.18 -31.66
C PRO A 8 -23.16 -0.62 -30.25
N TYR A 9 -24.14 0.01 -29.63
CA TYR A 9 -24.07 0.52 -28.25
C TYR A 9 -23.99 -0.61 -27.20
N ALA A 10 -24.57 -1.79 -27.48
CA ALA A 10 -24.52 -2.94 -26.59
C ALA A 10 -23.12 -3.56 -26.51
N PHE A 11 -22.37 -3.56 -27.62
CA PHE A 11 -20.96 -3.97 -27.61
C PHE A 11 -20.09 -3.01 -26.78
N GLY A 12 -20.32 -1.70 -26.92
CA GLY A 12 -19.65 -0.69 -26.10
C GLY A 12 -19.94 -0.86 -24.61
N ALA A 13 -21.20 -1.09 -24.24
CA ALA A 13 -21.60 -1.31 -22.86
C ALA A 13 -20.98 -2.59 -22.25
N ILE A 14 -20.89 -3.68 -23.01
CA ILE A 14 -20.26 -4.93 -22.55
C ILE A 14 -18.76 -4.73 -22.34
N LEU A 15 -18.07 -4.04 -23.24
CA LEU A 15 -16.65 -3.74 -23.09
C LEU A 15 -16.36 -2.85 -21.88
N ILE A 16 -17.13 -1.77 -21.71
CA ILE A 16 -16.98 -0.88 -20.56
C ILE A 16 -17.30 -1.64 -19.26
N GLY A 17 -18.39 -2.41 -19.22
CA GLY A 17 -18.76 -3.23 -18.08
C GLY A 17 -17.68 -4.26 -17.73
N GLY A 18 -17.09 -4.92 -18.73
CA GLY A 18 -15.98 -5.85 -18.55
C GLY A 18 -14.72 -5.18 -17.99
N LEU A 19 -14.37 -3.98 -18.49
CA LEU A 19 -13.24 -3.20 -17.99
C LEU A 19 -13.44 -2.76 -16.53
N VAL A 20 -14.64 -2.29 -16.19
CA VAL A 20 -14.99 -1.91 -14.81
C VAL A 20 -14.96 -3.13 -13.90
N ALA A 21 -15.56 -4.25 -14.31
CA ALA A 21 -15.55 -5.50 -13.54
C ALA A 21 -14.12 -6.02 -13.32
N PHE A 22 -13.27 -5.98 -14.34
CA PHE A 22 -11.87 -6.36 -14.25
C PHE A 22 -11.08 -5.45 -13.29
N ALA A 23 -11.30 -4.13 -13.36
CA ALA A 23 -10.67 -3.18 -12.45
C ALA A 23 -11.07 -3.45 -10.99
N LEU A 24 -12.37 -3.65 -10.72
CA LEU A 24 -12.89 -3.98 -9.39
C LEU A 24 -12.37 -5.33 -8.89
N PHE A 25 -12.28 -6.32 -9.77
CA PHE A 25 -11.74 -7.64 -9.43
C PHE A 25 -10.27 -7.56 -9.02
N ARG A 26 -9.47 -6.77 -9.74
CA ARG A 26 -8.05 -6.54 -9.41
C ARG A 26 -7.90 -5.86 -8.05
N GLU A 27 -8.75 -4.87 -7.78
CA GLU A 27 -8.76 -4.14 -6.50
C GLU A 27 -9.13 -5.05 -5.32
N ARG A 28 -10.12 -5.93 -5.51
CA ARG A 28 -10.49 -6.95 -4.50
C ARG A 28 -9.37 -7.92 -4.20
N ARG A 29 -8.79 -8.55 -5.23
CA ARG A 29 -7.68 -9.51 -5.06
C ARG A 29 -6.50 -8.88 -4.34
N ARG A 30 -6.22 -7.62 -4.64
CA ARG A 30 -5.15 -6.87 -3.98
C ARG A 30 -5.46 -6.65 -2.50
N GLY A 31 -6.67 -6.18 -2.17
CA GLY A 31 -7.11 -6.01 -0.79
C GLY A 31 -7.06 -7.32 0.00
N GLU A 32 -7.47 -8.43 -0.59
CA GLU A 32 -7.38 -9.76 0.01
C GLU A 32 -5.93 -10.19 0.25
N ALA A 33 -5.03 -10.01 -0.72
CA ALA A 33 -3.62 -10.35 -0.56
C ALA A 33 -2.96 -9.55 0.58
N LEU A 34 -3.24 -8.24 0.69
CA LEU A 34 -2.74 -7.40 1.77
C LEU A 34 -3.32 -7.79 3.13
N ARG A 35 -4.63 -8.10 3.20
CA ARG A 35 -5.26 -8.58 4.44
C ARG A 35 -4.69 -9.91 4.90
N ASN A 36 -4.53 -10.86 3.98
CA ASN A 36 -3.96 -12.17 4.27
C ASN A 36 -2.50 -12.04 4.74
N TRP A 37 -1.72 -11.17 4.10
CA TRP A 37 -0.37 -10.90 4.54
C TRP A 37 -0.35 -10.24 5.92
N ILE A 38 -1.15 -9.20 6.19
CA ILE A 38 -1.22 -8.53 7.50
C ILE A 38 -1.69 -9.47 8.62
N ALA A 39 -2.54 -10.45 8.31
CA ALA A 39 -2.94 -11.47 9.28
C ALA A 39 -1.75 -12.29 9.80
N ALA A 40 -0.62 -12.35 9.09
CA ALA A 40 0.61 -12.97 9.54
C ALA A 40 1.46 -12.08 10.49
N TRP A 41 1.10 -10.81 10.68
CA TRP A 41 1.87 -9.84 11.47
C TRP A 41 1.07 -9.33 12.67
N PRO A 42 1.38 -9.79 13.89
CA PRO A 42 0.68 -9.34 15.10
C PRO A 42 0.75 -7.82 15.27
N GLY A 43 -0.42 -7.19 15.40
CA GLY A 43 -0.53 -5.75 15.63
C GLY A 43 -0.43 -4.87 14.38
N ALA A 44 -0.10 -5.43 13.21
CA ALA A 44 -0.12 -4.68 11.97
C ALA A 44 -1.55 -4.27 11.58
N ARG A 45 -1.70 -3.08 10.98
CA ARG A 45 -3.00 -2.52 10.60
C ARG A 45 -3.02 -2.13 9.13
N LEU A 46 -4.06 -2.59 8.43
CA LEU A 46 -4.33 -2.20 7.05
C LEU A 46 -5.28 -1.01 7.02
N HIS A 47 -4.87 0.05 6.34
CA HIS A 47 -5.72 1.19 6.00
C HIS A 47 -6.03 1.12 4.51
N TRP A 48 -7.22 0.59 4.19
CA TRP A 48 -7.69 0.37 2.83
C TRP A 48 -9.20 0.61 2.67
N PRO A 49 -9.62 1.59 1.85
CA PRO A 49 -8.77 2.61 1.21
C PRO A 49 -8.14 3.55 2.25
N VAL A 50 -7.08 4.28 1.87
CA VAL A 50 -6.57 5.38 2.71
C VAL A 50 -7.61 6.50 2.76
N THR A 51 -8.09 6.80 3.97
CA THR A 51 -9.06 7.87 4.25
C THR A 51 -8.42 9.00 5.06
N SER A 52 -9.15 10.09 5.29
CA SER A 52 -8.72 11.20 6.18
C SER A 52 -8.49 10.79 7.63
N GLU A 53 -9.03 9.63 8.04
CA GLU A 53 -8.81 9.03 9.37
C GLU A 53 -7.47 8.28 9.45
N THR A 54 -6.84 7.99 8.29
CA THR A 54 -5.51 7.41 8.24
C THR A 54 -4.47 8.48 8.52
N GLN A 55 -4.15 8.65 9.80
CA GLN A 55 -3.18 9.65 10.25
C GLN A 55 -1.99 8.96 10.92
N PRO A 56 -0.87 8.78 10.19
CA PRO A 56 0.40 8.58 10.85
C PRO A 56 0.71 9.79 11.75
N PRO A 57 1.68 9.67 12.66
CA PRO A 57 2.08 10.78 13.55
C PRO A 57 2.41 12.09 12.79
N GLN A 58 2.96 11.96 11.58
CA GLN A 58 3.10 13.07 10.62
C GLN A 58 2.08 12.91 9.50
N SER A 59 1.51 14.03 9.03
CA SER A 59 0.50 13.98 7.97
C SER A 59 1.05 13.36 6.69
N LEU A 60 0.21 12.55 6.05
CA LEU A 60 0.52 11.87 4.78
C LEU A 60 1.01 12.86 3.71
N GLU A 61 0.43 14.06 3.66
CA GLU A 61 0.80 15.13 2.74
C GLU A 61 2.21 15.64 2.98
N THR A 62 2.60 15.85 4.25
CA THR A 62 3.95 16.30 4.60
C THR A 62 4.97 15.24 4.23
N LEU A 63 4.70 13.97 4.56
CA LEU A 63 5.56 12.84 4.20
C LEU A 63 5.77 12.73 2.69
N ALA A 64 4.70 12.92 1.91
CA ALA A 64 4.79 12.91 0.46
C ALA A 64 5.54 14.13 -0.08
N LEU A 65 5.33 15.32 0.48
CA LEU A 65 6.04 16.53 0.07
C LEU A 65 7.54 16.40 0.34
N GLU A 66 7.94 15.88 1.49
CA GLU A 66 9.34 15.64 1.85
C GLU A 66 9.97 14.57 0.95
N ALA A 67 9.27 13.46 0.70
CA ALA A 67 9.80 12.36 -0.11
C ALA A 67 9.86 12.65 -1.62
N LEU A 68 8.88 13.41 -2.13
CA LEU A 68 8.63 13.55 -3.56
C LEU A 68 8.85 14.98 -4.08
N GLY A 69 9.00 15.96 -3.19
CA GLY A 69 9.03 17.39 -3.52
C GLY A 69 7.68 17.95 -3.98
N ARG A 70 6.60 17.14 -3.91
CA ARG A 70 5.25 17.51 -4.33
C ARG A 70 4.20 16.62 -3.67
N GLY A 71 2.96 17.11 -3.58
CA GLY A 71 1.82 16.30 -3.16
C GLY A 71 1.52 15.14 -4.12
N PRO A 72 1.00 14.01 -3.61
CA PRO A 72 0.59 12.90 -4.46
C PRO A 72 -0.75 13.21 -5.14
N LEU A 73 -1.02 12.53 -6.25
CA LEU A 73 -2.29 12.65 -6.98
C LEU A 73 -3.41 11.77 -6.38
N GLY A 74 -3.07 10.92 -5.42
CA GLY A 74 -3.99 10.05 -4.72
C GLY A 74 -3.24 9.03 -3.86
N TRP A 75 -3.95 8.48 -2.89
CA TRP A 75 -3.46 7.44 -1.99
C TRP A 75 -4.10 6.09 -2.34
N GLY A 76 -3.36 5.00 -2.15
CA GLY A 76 -3.84 3.64 -2.37
C GLY A 76 -4.06 2.91 -1.05
N SER A 77 -3.00 2.32 -0.52
CA SER A 77 -2.95 1.64 0.78
C SER A 77 -2.03 2.36 1.76
N ALA A 78 -2.31 2.24 3.05
CA ALA A 78 -1.31 2.40 4.09
C ALA A 78 -1.28 1.16 5.00
N VAL A 79 -0.08 0.76 5.40
CA VAL A 79 0.13 -0.32 6.37
C VAL A 79 0.92 0.25 7.53
N GLU A 80 0.38 0.09 8.73
CA GLU A 80 1.11 0.35 9.98
C GLU A 80 1.62 -0.98 10.53
N ILE A 81 2.89 -1.01 10.93
CA ILE A 81 3.53 -2.15 11.56
C ILE A 81 4.20 -1.66 12.85
N PRO A 82 3.60 -1.93 14.02
CA PRO A 82 4.23 -1.60 15.29
C PRO A 82 5.42 -2.52 15.54
N ALA A 83 6.55 -1.95 15.92
CA ALA A 83 7.73 -2.66 16.40
C ALA A 83 8.22 -2.05 17.72
N ALA A 84 9.09 -2.76 18.45
CA ALA A 84 9.56 -2.30 19.75
C ALA A 84 10.29 -0.94 19.62
N GLY A 85 9.66 0.13 20.11
CA GLY A 85 10.22 1.49 20.09
C GLY A 85 10.09 2.25 18.77
N VAL A 86 9.53 1.65 17.72
CA VAL A 86 9.30 2.30 16.42
C VAL A 86 8.00 1.83 15.76
N SER A 87 7.31 2.70 15.03
CA SER A 87 6.18 2.35 14.16
C SER A 87 6.61 2.54 12.71
N LEU A 88 6.55 1.46 11.92
CA LEU A 88 6.86 1.50 10.50
C LEU A 88 5.57 1.66 9.70
N TRP A 89 5.57 2.62 8.79
CA TRP A 89 4.47 2.91 7.89
C TRP A 89 4.90 2.68 6.45
N MET A 90 4.09 1.93 5.72
CA MET A 90 4.23 1.76 4.29
C MET A 90 3.06 2.44 3.59
N LEU A 91 3.35 3.53 2.92
CA LEU A 91 2.34 4.40 2.32
C LEU A 91 2.44 4.29 0.80
N GLU A 92 1.33 3.96 0.16
CA GLU A 92 1.26 3.94 -1.29
C GLU A 92 0.58 5.18 -1.84
N CYS A 93 1.26 5.85 -2.75
CA CYS A 93 0.76 7.04 -3.39
C CYS A 93 0.98 7.04 -4.90
N ARG A 94 0.12 7.77 -5.61
CA ARG A 94 0.17 7.93 -7.05
C ARG A 94 0.88 9.22 -7.41
N THR A 95 1.82 9.16 -8.37
CA THR A 95 2.58 10.35 -8.79
C THR A 95 2.41 10.75 -10.25
N THR A 96 1.81 9.91 -11.11
CA THR A 96 1.49 10.25 -12.50
C THR A 96 0.00 10.44 -12.76
N ARG A 97 -0.33 11.43 -13.60
CA ARG A 97 -1.71 11.77 -13.99
C ARG A 97 -2.40 10.57 -14.67
N PRO A 98 -3.73 10.42 -14.49
CA PRO A 98 -4.53 9.48 -15.28
C PRO A 98 -4.31 9.69 -16.79
N GLY A 99 -4.09 8.61 -17.54
CA GLY A 99 -3.97 8.66 -19.01
C GLY A 99 -2.56 8.54 -19.59
N ARG A 100 -1.50 8.45 -18.78
CA ARG A 100 -0.19 7.96 -19.26
C ARG A 100 -0.12 6.42 -19.20
N LYS A 101 0.65 5.80 -20.11
CA LYS A 101 0.71 4.35 -20.34
C LYS A 101 1.02 3.49 -19.10
N SER A 102 1.61 4.07 -18.04
CA SER A 102 1.79 3.44 -16.73
C SER A 102 1.34 4.40 -15.61
N ALA A 103 0.61 3.88 -14.63
CA ALA A 103 0.43 4.58 -13.36
C ALA A 103 1.67 4.30 -12.50
N ASP A 104 2.47 5.34 -12.25
CA ASP A 104 3.66 5.23 -11.40
C ASP A 104 3.18 5.37 -9.96
N TRP A 105 2.86 4.22 -9.39
CA TRP A 105 2.64 4.08 -7.97
C TRP A 105 4.00 4.04 -7.27
N ILE A 106 4.06 4.71 -6.13
CA ILE A 106 5.26 4.79 -5.30
C ILE A 106 4.89 4.32 -3.91
N THR A 107 5.78 3.52 -3.32
CA THR A 107 5.70 3.17 -1.91
C THR A 107 6.73 3.99 -1.14
N LEU A 108 6.25 4.71 -0.14
CA LEU A 108 7.06 5.39 0.86
C LEU A 108 7.13 4.48 2.08
N VAL A 109 8.35 4.18 2.52
CA VAL A 109 8.58 3.49 3.79
C VAL A 109 9.05 4.54 4.79
N VAL A 110 8.27 4.74 5.85
CA VAL A 110 8.48 5.76 6.86
C VAL A 110 8.64 5.08 8.20
N GLU A 111 9.64 5.51 8.97
CA GLU A 111 9.82 5.05 10.34
C GLU A 111 9.52 6.20 11.29
N PHE A 112 8.68 5.95 12.29
CA PHE A 112 8.44 6.83 13.42
C PHE A 112 9.04 6.22 14.68
N ARG A 113 9.79 7.01 15.44
CA ARG A 113 10.22 6.62 16.80
C ARG A 113 9.08 6.81 17.78
N SER A 114 8.93 5.86 18.70
CA SER A 114 7.93 5.92 19.75
C SER A 114 8.09 7.19 20.59
N GLY A 115 7.01 7.96 20.72
CA GLY A 115 6.99 9.20 21.50
C GLY A 115 7.56 10.43 20.78
N ASP A 116 7.93 10.33 19.50
CA ASP A 116 8.37 11.48 18.70
C ASP A 116 7.55 11.57 17.41
N GLU A 117 6.48 12.37 17.45
CA GLU A 117 5.55 12.58 16.33
C GLU A 117 6.21 13.28 15.13
N ARG A 118 7.38 13.91 15.32
CA ARG A 118 8.13 14.61 14.27
C ARG A 118 9.26 13.78 13.68
N SER A 119 9.48 12.57 14.21
CA SER A 119 10.54 11.68 13.75
C SER A 119 10.24 10.95 12.43
N GLY A 120 9.18 11.32 11.69
CA GLY A 120 8.85 10.67 10.43
C GLY A 120 9.91 10.93 9.37
N TRP A 121 10.86 10.02 9.21
CA TRP A 121 11.81 10.04 8.08
C TRP A 121 11.44 8.99 7.06
N VAL A 122 11.36 9.41 5.80
CA VAL A 122 11.21 8.50 4.67
C VAL A 122 12.53 7.74 4.51
N ARG A 123 12.54 6.50 4.99
CA ARG A 123 13.68 5.57 4.89
C ARG A 123 13.97 5.20 3.46
N LYS A 124 12.91 4.98 2.66
CA LYS A 124 13.04 4.49 1.30
C LYS A 124 11.86 4.91 0.44
N ARG A 125 12.17 5.20 -0.82
CA ARG A 125 11.21 5.41 -1.90
C ARG A 125 11.33 4.27 -2.91
N LEU A 126 10.21 3.61 -3.21
CA LEU A 126 10.17 2.51 -4.16
C LEU A 126 9.27 2.87 -5.34
N ASP A 127 9.88 3.13 -6.49
CA ASP A 127 9.14 3.33 -7.73
C ASP A 127 8.64 1.96 -8.25
N LEU A 128 7.33 1.79 -8.38
CA LEU A 128 6.71 0.57 -8.87
C LEU A 128 6.22 0.79 -10.30
N ARG A 129 6.99 0.28 -11.28
CA ARG A 129 6.64 0.38 -12.71
C ARG A 129 5.46 -0.52 -13.11
N GLU A 130 5.17 -1.58 -12.35
CA GLU A 130 4.06 -2.51 -12.63
C GLU A 130 2.86 -2.37 -11.69
N GLY A 131 2.84 -1.29 -10.90
CA GLY A 131 1.71 -0.94 -10.07
C GLY A 131 1.72 -1.66 -8.73
N THR A 132 1.53 -0.84 -7.71
CA THR A 132 1.06 -1.18 -6.37
C THR A 132 1.91 -2.12 -5.51
N ILE A 133 1.92 -1.88 -4.20
CA ILE A 133 2.62 -2.67 -3.19
C ILE A 133 2.29 -4.14 -3.38
N SER A 134 3.31 -4.96 -3.66
CA SER A 134 3.21 -6.41 -3.59
C SER A 134 3.73 -6.90 -2.24
N VAL A 135 3.10 -7.95 -1.72
CA VAL A 135 3.49 -8.62 -0.46
C VAL A 135 4.98 -8.97 -0.45
N ALA A 136 5.48 -9.57 -1.52
CA ALA A 136 6.89 -9.96 -1.63
C ALA A 136 7.86 -8.77 -1.51
N LYS A 137 7.44 -7.58 -1.98
CA LYS A 137 8.27 -6.38 -1.84
C LYS A 137 8.25 -5.87 -0.41
N ILE A 138 7.11 -5.95 0.27
CA ILE A 138 7.05 -5.61 1.71
C ILE A 138 8.02 -6.49 2.50
N GLU A 139 7.98 -7.80 2.28
CA GLU A 139 8.83 -8.76 3.02
C GLU A 139 10.33 -8.45 2.86
N ASN A 140 10.78 -8.15 1.63
CA ASN A 140 12.16 -7.74 1.39
C ASN A 140 12.54 -6.44 2.13
N GLU A 141 11.66 -5.45 2.14
CA GLU A 141 11.94 -4.19 2.84
C GLU A 141 11.96 -4.35 4.36
N MET A 142 11.09 -5.19 4.90
CA MET A 142 11.12 -5.51 6.33
C MET A 142 12.39 -6.26 6.73
N ALA A 143 12.92 -7.11 5.83
CA ALA A 143 14.21 -7.77 6.04
C ALA A 143 15.39 -6.79 6.00
N GLU A 144 15.41 -5.87 5.03
CA GLU A 144 16.43 -4.81 4.92
C GLU A 144 16.39 -3.82 6.08
N ALA A 145 15.19 -3.45 6.55
CA ALA A 145 15.01 -2.60 7.72
C ALA A 145 15.40 -3.29 9.05
N GLY A 146 15.80 -4.57 9.02
CA GLY A 146 16.16 -5.35 10.21
C GLY A 146 14.96 -5.75 11.07
N ILE A 147 13.73 -5.48 10.63
CA ILE A 147 12.49 -5.75 11.37
C ILE A 147 12.17 -7.25 11.34
N ALA A 148 12.52 -7.96 10.26
CA ALA A 148 12.41 -9.42 10.21
C ALA A 148 13.27 -10.12 11.30
N ARG A 149 14.37 -9.49 11.76
CA ARG A 149 15.19 -10.03 12.86
C ARG A 149 14.62 -9.72 14.25
N GLY A 150 13.73 -8.74 14.36
CA GLY A 150 13.03 -8.40 15.61
C GLY A 150 11.93 -9.40 15.99
N LEU A 151 11.39 -10.14 15.03
CA LEU A 151 10.37 -11.18 15.27
C LEU A 151 10.93 -12.53 15.72
N ASN A 152 12.21 -12.80 15.46
CA ASN A 152 12.92 -13.93 16.08
C ASN A 152 13.29 -13.67 17.56
N ARG A 153 12.84 -12.55 18.14
CA ARG A 153 12.87 -12.26 19.58
C ARG A 153 11.47 -12.12 20.17
N LEU A 154 10.49 -12.85 19.65
CA LEU A 154 9.44 -13.31 20.55
C LEU A 154 10.12 -14.20 21.60
N PRO A 155 9.85 -14.02 22.91
CA PRO A 155 10.37 -14.95 23.89
C PRO A 155 9.92 -16.34 23.45
N SER A 156 10.90 -17.21 23.19
CA SER A 156 10.68 -18.64 23.29
C SER A 156 9.87 -18.84 24.56
N SER A 157 8.70 -19.43 24.44
CA SER A 157 8.00 -20.02 25.56
C SER A 157 8.90 -21.09 26.15
N GLU A 158 9.90 -20.68 26.92
CA GLU A 158 10.42 -21.48 28.01
C GLU A 158 9.37 -21.38 29.12
N GLU A 159 8.73 -22.53 29.33
CA GLU A 159 7.86 -22.88 30.43
C GLU A 159 8.47 -22.46 31.78
N PRO A 160 7.59 -22.24 32.76
CA PRO A 160 7.62 -23.19 33.88
C PRO A 160 6.32 -23.98 34.03
#